data_AF-A0A238YM22-F1
#
_entry.id   AF-A0A238YM22-F1
#
_cell.length_a   1.000
_cell.length_b   1.000
_cell.length_c   1.000
_cell.angle_alpha   90.00
_cell.angle_beta   90.00
_cell.angle_gamma   90.00
#
_symmetry.space_group_name_H-M   'P 1'
#
loop_
_entity.id
_entity.type
_entity.pdbx_description
1 polymer ?
#
loop_
_entity_poly.entity_id
_entity_poly.type
_entity_poly.pdbx_seq_one_letter_code
_entity_poly.pdbx_strand_id
1 'polypeptide(L)'
;MLFTRFSTSAMTGVMMALCSWSALADDQWMMASEGEAINIGQSLGFRLVKPESVAQWPATVKLHLAGSGASDEVELVLQETDNASASSRVYRGTPKQDFAGIVRAELVEQPSNTVLLLASTNSGTAAIVQSKDLQAEESQPDDGGSQNAAPQVVIAAPDDEPALSPEEPIYFLFGHGDDHGADARFQISFKYRPFEPKGSIAQYAPFLSNLYFSYTQTTLWDIGGDSSPFRDTSYRPGIFYRWAGASRGVLPDVWRIGVEHESNGQGGVDSRSLNIAYVRPSWDIDLANGKRLTFSPKIYTYLDKDENPDITHYRGYVDWQLRYGREDGLMLTGLYRQGTRGYATGQLDISYPLSDRILSRTGTFAHLQLFSGYGETLLDYNKDRDTQIRLGISITR
;
A
#
# COMPACT_ATOMS: atom_id res chain seq x y z
N MET A 1 36.41 -40.87 -30.96
CA MET A 1 37.81 -40.98 -30.48
C MET A 1 38.58 -39.80 -31.05
N LEU A 2 39.45 -39.20 -30.23
CA LEU A 2 40.29 -38.01 -30.47
C LEU A 2 39.69 -36.61 -30.24
N PHE A 3 39.76 -36.26 -28.96
CA PHE A 3 40.20 -34.98 -28.39
C PHE A 3 40.82 -33.94 -29.34
N THR A 4 40.47 -32.67 -29.10
CA THR A 4 41.48 -31.61 -28.99
C THR A 4 41.03 -30.57 -27.97
N ARG A 5 41.85 -30.43 -26.91
CA ARG A 5 41.74 -29.42 -25.87
C ARG A 5 42.24 -28.08 -26.43
N PHE A 6 41.55 -27.00 -26.13
CA PHE A 6 42.16 -25.68 -26.04
C PHE A 6 42.07 -25.21 -24.58
N SER A 7 43.23 -25.02 -23.98
CA SER A 7 43.44 -24.25 -22.76
C SER A 7 44.10 -22.96 -23.19
N THR A 8 43.57 -21.82 -22.77
CA THR A 8 44.37 -20.63 -22.47
C THR A 8 43.57 -19.66 -21.62
N SER A 9 44.19 -19.31 -20.51
CA SER A 9 43.77 -18.34 -19.51
C SER A 9 43.71 -16.91 -20.05
N ALA A 10 43.11 -16.04 -19.23
CA ALA A 10 43.16 -14.57 -19.23
C ALA A 10 42.00 -13.83 -19.91
N MET A 11 41.00 -13.47 -19.09
CA MET A 11 40.38 -12.15 -19.10
C MET A 11 39.93 -11.88 -17.65
N THR A 12 40.77 -11.23 -16.85
CA THR A 12 40.80 -9.77 -16.63
C THR A 12 39.55 -9.28 -15.91
N GLY A 13 39.76 -8.76 -14.71
CA GLY A 13 38.73 -8.49 -13.72
C GLY A 13 37.63 -7.55 -14.19
N VAL A 14 36.40 -7.93 -13.84
CA VAL A 14 35.28 -6.99 -13.77
C VAL A 14 35.39 -6.27 -12.44
N MET A 15 36.15 -5.18 -12.50
CA MET A 15 36.21 -4.12 -11.50
C MET A 15 34.77 -3.64 -11.25
N MET A 16 34.28 -3.79 -10.01
CA MET A 16 33.08 -3.09 -9.54
C MET A 16 33.34 -1.59 -9.67
N ALA A 17 32.93 -1.02 -10.80
CA ALA A 17 32.64 0.40 -10.89
C ALA A 17 31.35 0.61 -10.09
N LEU A 18 31.50 0.84 -8.79
CA LEU A 18 30.53 1.63 -8.03
C LEU A 18 30.54 3.00 -8.70
N CYS A 19 29.66 3.17 -9.69
CA CYS A 19 29.21 4.50 -10.08
C CYS A 19 28.58 5.09 -8.82
N SER A 20 29.38 5.86 -8.08
CA SER A 20 28.88 6.96 -7.28
C SER A 20 28.12 7.85 -8.26
N TRP A 21 26.82 7.61 -8.39
CA TRP A 21 25.91 8.66 -8.78
C TRP A 21 26.09 9.74 -7.74
N SER A 22 26.92 10.73 -8.04
CA SER A 22 26.72 12.06 -7.52
C SER A 22 25.26 12.35 -7.82
N ALA A 23 24.42 12.40 -6.79
CA ALA A 23 23.12 13.03 -6.95
C ALA A 23 23.44 14.39 -7.55
N LEU A 24 23.03 14.61 -8.80
CA LEU A 24 22.94 15.95 -9.34
C LEU A 24 21.91 16.61 -8.41
N ALA A 25 22.38 17.26 -7.35
CA ALA A 25 21.55 18.09 -6.51
C ALA A 25 21.01 19.17 -7.46
N ASP A 26 19.73 19.07 -7.74
CA ASP A 26 19.04 20.06 -8.56
C ASP A 26 19.24 21.42 -7.91
N ASP A 27 19.65 22.43 -8.69
CA ASP A 27 20.06 23.75 -8.20
C ASP A 27 18.84 24.61 -7.84
N GLN A 28 17.99 24.05 -6.97
CA GLN A 28 16.73 24.60 -6.53
C GLN A 28 16.65 24.65 -4.99
N TRP A 29 15.91 25.63 -4.50
CA TRP A 29 15.60 25.78 -3.09
C TRP A 29 14.53 24.79 -2.67
N MET A 30 14.70 24.17 -1.50
CA MET A 30 13.66 23.33 -0.92
C MET A 30 12.93 24.08 0.18
N MET A 31 11.60 23.93 0.20
CA MET A 31 10.70 24.59 1.12
C MET A 31 9.82 23.56 1.84
N ALA A 32 9.72 23.73 3.16
CA ALA A 32 8.74 23.04 3.99
C ALA A 32 7.98 24.07 4.83
N SER A 33 6.65 24.03 4.80
CA SER A 33 5.84 24.88 5.69
C SER A 33 5.90 24.36 7.12
N GLU A 34 5.94 25.26 8.11
CA GLU A 34 5.85 24.93 9.54
C GLU A 34 4.40 24.71 10.01
N GLY A 35 3.42 24.94 9.14
CA GLY A 35 2.00 24.68 9.40
C GLY A 35 1.24 24.31 8.13
N GLU A 36 0.09 23.66 8.30
CA GLU A 36 -0.71 23.14 7.18
C GLU A 36 -1.82 24.11 6.75
N ALA A 37 -2.12 25.11 7.58
CA ALA A 37 -3.20 26.06 7.37
C ALA A 37 -2.69 27.49 7.12
N ILE A 38 -3.39 28.22 6.24
CA ILE A 38 -3.20 29.65 5.99
C ILE A 38 -4.45 30.43 6.36
N ASN A 39 -4.27 31.48 7.17
CA ASN A 39 -5.32 32.42 7.56
C ASN A 39 -4.80 33.86 7.40
N ILE A 40 -5.69 34.80 7.08
CA ILE A 40 -5.33 36.23 7.02
C ILE A 40 -4.74 36.68 8.34
N GLY A 41 -3.64 37.45 8.28
CA GLY A 41 -3.06 38.09 9.46
C GLY A 41 -2.29 37.14 10.40
N GLN A 42 -2.32 35.83 10.14
CA GLN A 42 -1.53 34.86 10.88
C GLN A 42 -0.13 34.72 10.26
N SER A 43 0.91 34.73 11.08
CA SER A 43 2.27 34.50 10.60
C SER A 43 2.43 33.08 10.06
N LEU A 44 2.86 32.97 8.81
CA LEU A 44 3.30 31.76 8.15
C LEU A 44 4.81 31.59 8.36
N GLY A 45 5.24 30.37 8.64
CA GLY A 45 6.65 30.00 8.74
C GLY A 45 7.02 28.98 7.69
N PHE A 46 8.15 29.20 7.01
CA PHE A 46 8.73 28.25 6.07
C PHE A 46 10.16 27.95 6.45
N ARG A 47 10.53 26.67 6.46
CA ARG A 47 11.91 26.22 6.51
C ARG A 47 12.43 26.09 5.09
N LEU A 48 13.44 26.89 4.78
CA LEU A 48 14.11 26.91 3.49
C LEU A 48 15.46 26.20 3.59
N VAL A 49 15.78 25.40 2.57
CA VAL A 49 17.09 24.81 2.35
C VAL A 49 17.62 25.41 1.04
N LYS A 50 18.77 26.07 1.12
CA LYS A 50 19.43 26.66 -0.05
C LYS A 50 20.25 25.60 -0.81
N PRO A 51 20.40 25.71 -2.13
CA PRO A 51 21.37 24.91 -2.87
C PRO A 51 22.81 25.31 -2.51
N GLU A 52 23.78 24.46 -2.88
CA GLU A 52 25.20 24.70 -2.60
C GLU A 52 25.75 25.92 -3.36
N SER A 53 25.15 26.29 -4.49
CA SER A 53 25.50 27.44 -5.32
C SER A 53 25.30 28.80 -4.63
N VAL A 54 24.44 28.86 -3.60
CA VAL A 54 24.13 30.09 -2.87
C VAL A 54 25.08 30.23 -1.69
N ALA A 55 26.00 31.20 -1.73
CA ALA A 55 27.01 31.39 -0.68
C ALA A 55 26.45 31.99 0.63
N GLN A 56 25.44 32.86 0.56
CA GLN A 56 24.89 33.59 1.70
C GLN A 56 23.36 33.52 1.74
N TRP A 57 22.80 33.49 2.95
CA TRP A 57 21.36 33.52 3.15
C TRP A 57 20.82 34.94 2.94
N PRO A 58 19.80 35.14 2.08
CA PRO A 58 19.17 36.45 1.92
C PRO A 58 18.39 36.83 3.18
N ALA A 59 18.35 38.13 3.51
CA ALA A 59 17.59 38.60 4.68
C ALA A 59 16.08 38.46 4.50
N THR A 60 15.60 38.60 3.26
CA THR A 60 14.19 38.41 2.88
C THR A 60 14.08 37.58 1.61
N VAL A 61 12.97 36.84 1.47
CA VAL A 61 12.59 36.13 0.24
C VAL A 61 11.12 36.40 -0.06
N LYS A 62 10.73 36.34 -1.32
CA LYS A 62 9.33 36.53 -1.73
C LYS A 62 8.65 35.21 -2.01
N LEU A 63 7.48 35.03 -1.39
CA LEU A 63 6.61 33.88 -1.57
C LEU A 63 5.38 34.30 -2.36
N HIS A 64 5.13 33.66 -3.49
CA HIS A 64 3.88 33.79 -4.23
C HIS A 64 2.89 32.72 -3.77
N LEU A 65 1.72 33.18 -3.34
CA LEU A 65 0.58 32.37 -2.93
C LEU A 65 -0.52 32.48 -3.99
N ALA A 66 -1.07 31.36 -4.45
CA ALA A 66 -2.18 31.35 -5.41
C ALA A 66 -3.20 30.26 -5.08
N GLY A 67 -4.48 30.61 -5.04
CA GLY A 67 -5.57 29.66 -4.76
C GLY A 67 -6.95 30.26 -5.03
N SER A 68 -7.87 29.47 -5.59
CA SER A 68 -9.28 29.83 -5.80
C SER A 68 -9.52 31.19 -6.47
N GLY A 69 -8.66 31.58 -7.42
CA GLY A 69 -8.75 32.84 -8.16
C GLY A 69 -8.12 34.06 -7.47
N ALA A 70 -7.58 33.90 -6.26
CA ALA A 70 -6.81 34.92 -5.54
C ALA A 70 -5.30 34.63 -5.64
N SER A 71 -4.50 35.70 -5.59
CA SER A 71 -3.03 35.65 -5.56
C SER A 71 -2.49 36.72 -4.60
N ASP A 72 -1.42 36.40 -3.89
CA ASP A 72 -0.73 37.30 -2.98
C ASP A 72 0.79 37.07 -3.05
N GLU A 73 1.56 38.14 -2.88
CA GLU A 73 3.01 38.05 -2.72
C GLU A 73 3.40 38.47 -1.31
N VAL A 74 3.91 37.50 -0.55
CA VAL A 74 4.28 37.66 0.85
C VAL A 74 5.80 37.74 0.96
N GLU A 75 6.28 38.83 1.55
CA GLU A 75 7.68 38.95 1.92
C GLU A 75 7.92 38.16 3.20
N LEU A 76 8.78 37.15 3.12
CA LEU A 76 9.22 36.37 4.28
C LEU A 76 10.57 36.90 4.77
N VAL A 77 10.66 37.15 6.07
CA VAL A 77 11.86 37.67 6.74
C VAL A 77 12.56 36.54 7.48
N LEU A 78 13.88 36.45 7.33
CA LEU A 78 14.73 35.49 8.02
C LEU A 78 14.59 35.62 9.55
N GLN A 79 14.36 34.49 10.23
CA GLN A 79 14.36 34.40 11.68
C GLN A 79 15.62 33.67 12.13
N GLU A 80 16.44 34.32 12.94
CA GLU A 80 17.55 33.67 13.62
C GLU A 80 16.99 32.86 14.80
N THR A 81 16.94 31.54 14.65
CA THR A 81 16.45 30.62 15.70
C THR A 81 17.62 29.84 16.32
N ASP A 82 17.51 29.51 17.61
CA ASP A 82 18.53 28.77 18.37
C ASP A 82 18.83 27.35 17.82
N ASN A 83 17.96 26.82 16.93
CA ASN A 83 18.05 25.50 16.29
C ASN A 83 18.34 25.56 14.78
N ALA A 84 19.04 26.59 14.30
CA ALA A 84 19.40 26.71 12.89
C ALA A 84 20.38 25.59 12.46
N SER A 85 19.96 24.71 11.54
CA SER A 85 20.88 23.73 10.94
C SER A 85 21.86 24.42 9.98
N ALA A 86 23.03 23.84 9.71
CA ALA A 86 24.00 24.46 8.78
C ALA A 86 23.42 24.73 7.37
N SER A 87 22.42 23.96 6.95
CA SER A 87 21.84 23.98 5.60
C SER A 87 20.40 24.51 5.53
N SER A 88 19.75 24.86 6.65
CA SER A 88 18.37 25.35 6.64
C SER A 88 18.15 26.59 7.52
N ARG A 89 17.21 27.45 7.12
CA ARG A 89 16.78 28.63 7.87
C ARG A 89 15.27 28.77 7.84
N VAL A 90 14.71 29.39 8.87
CA VAL A 90 13.28 29.67 8.96
C VAL A 90 13.01 31.10 8.53
N TYR A 91 12.05 31.28 7.63
CA TYR A 91 11.56 32.58 7.19
C TYR A 91 10.09 32.72 7.58
N ARG A 92 9.69 33.91 8.00
CA ARG A 92 8.30 34.20 8.41
C ARG A 92 7.74 35.43 7.70
N GLY A 93 6.48 35.35 7.32
CA GLY A 93 5.72 36.47 6.77
C GLY A 93 4.24 36.33 7.05
N THR A 94 3.46 37.34 6.68
CA THR A 94 2.02 37.37 6.96
C THR A 94 1.26 37.63 5.66
N PRO A 95 0.34 36.73 5.25
CA PRO A 95 -0.47 36.93 4.06
C PRO A 95 -1.47 38.07 4.28
N LYS A 96 -1.72 38.82 3.22
CA LYS A 96 -2.60 40.00 3.18
C LYS A 96 -3.95 39.69 2.54
N GLN A 97 -4.04 38.62 1.75
CA GLN A 97 -5.27 38.17 1.10
C GLN A 97 -5.92 36.98 1.81
N ASP A 98 -7.25 36.89 1.73
CA ASP A 98 -7.98 35.68 2.11
C ASP A 98 -7.88 34.64 1.01
N PHE A 99 -7.84 33.38 1.40
CA PHE A 99 -7.86 32.27 0.47
C PHE A 99 -8.93 31.26 0.90
N ALA A 100 -9.43 30.51 -0.07
CA ALA A 100 -10.39 29.43 0.15
C ALA A 100 -9.84 28.14 -0.44
N GLY A 101 -9.86 27.04 0.31
CA GLY A 101 -9.43 25.74 -0.18
C GLY A 101 -7.90 25.62 -0.31
N ILE A 102 -7.42 25.00 -1.39
CA ILE A 102 -5.99 24.72 -1.57
C ILE A 102 -5.25 25.96 -2.08
N VAL A 103 -4.16 26.31 -1.41
CA VAL A 103 -3.28 27.43 -1.77
C VAL A 103 -1.90 26.88 -2.14
N ARG A 104 -1.44 27.24 -3.33
CA ARG A 104 -0.11 26.91 -3.85
C ARG A 104 0.88 27.97 -3.42
N ALA A 105 2.02 27.57 -2.87
CA ALA A 105 3.09 28.45 -2.40
C ALA A 105 4.42 28.15 -3.10
N GLU A 106 5.05 29.17 -3.69
CA GLU A 106 6.31 29.09 -4.45
C GLU A 106 7.20 30.31 -4.21
N LEU A 107 8.52 30.18 -4.34
CA LEU A 107 9.40 31.36 -4.33
C LEU A 107 9.33 32.06 -5.68
N VAL A 108 9.34 33.40 -5.65
CA VAL A 108 9.22 34.22 -6.87
C VAL A 108 10.54 34.30 -7.63
N GLU A 109 11.63 34.51 -6.91
CA GLU A 109 12.94 34.87 -7.50
C GLU A 109 13.93 33.68 -7.49
N GLN A 110 13.59 32.61 -6.80
CA GLN A 110 14.41 31.41 -6.66
C GLN A 110 13.63 30.20 -7.17
N PRO A 111 14.22 29.33 -8.02
CA PRO A 111 13.60 28.05 -8.36
C PRO A 111 13.39 27.25 -7.08
N SER A 112 12.17 26.76 -6.85
CA SER A 112 11.84 25.96 -5.67
C SER A 112 10.73 24.95 -5.92
N ASN A 113 10.60 23.98 -5.00
CA ASN A 113 9.47 23.08 -5.00
C ASN A 113 8.18 23.81 -4.62
N THR A 114 7.06 23.32 -5.13
CA THR A 114 5.73 23.79 -4.74
C THR A 114 5.32 23.23 -3.38
N VAL A 115 4.73 24.07 -2.52
CA VAL A 115 4.07 23.64 -1.26
C VAL A 115 2.57 23.90 -1.36
N LEU A 116 1.75 22.98 -0.85
CA LEU A 116 0.28 23.13 -0.80
C LEU A 116 -0.16 23.40 0.65
N LEU A 117 -1.00 24.40 0.84
CA LEU A 117 -1.58 24.81 2.12
C LEU A 117 -3.11 24.80 2.05
N LEU A 118 -3.77 24.69 3.19
CA LEU A 118 -5.24 24.70 3.32
C LEU A 118 -5.73 26.03 3.91
N ALA A 119 -6.70 26.67 3.25
CA ALA A 119 -7.31 27.91 3.67
C ALA A 119 -8.81 27.73 3.95
N SER A 120 -9.32 28.34 5.01
CA SER A 120 -10.74 28.28 5.41
C SER A 120 -11.38 29.66 5.38
N THR A 121 -12.55 29.78 4.72
CA THR A 121 -13.31 31.04 4.64
C THR A 121 -14.15 31.26 5.91
N ASN A 122 -13.50 31.70 6.98
CA ASN A 122 -14.02 32.34 8.21
C ASN A 122 -15.23 31.74 8.99
N SER A 123 -15.04 31.68 10.32
CA SER A 123 -16.04 31.65 11.41
C SER A 123 -16.69 30.31 11.82
N GLY A 124 -16.20 29.17 11.35
CA GLY A 124 -16.50 27.86 11.92
C GLY A 124 -15.20 27.16 12.30
N THR A 125 -15.07 26.78 13.57
CA THR A 125 -13.92 26.12 14.19
C THR A 125 -13.17 25.18 13.24
N ALA A 126 -12.06 25.65 12.66
CA ALA A 126 -11.03 24.74 12.19
C ALA A 126 -10.51 24.03 13.44
N ALA A 127 -10.69 22.72 13.52
CA ALA A 127 -10.14 21.93 14.61
C ALA A 127 -8.62 22.03 14.55
N ILE A 128 -8.07 22.97 15.31
CA ILE A 128 -6.66 23.00 15.66
C ILE A 128 -6.45 21.82 16.60
N VAL A 129 -5.77 20.77 16.15
CA VAL A 129 -5.16 19.81 17.07
C VAL A 129 -4.00 20.53 17.75
N GLN A 130 -4.30 21.30 18.79
CA GLN A 130 -3.31 21.69 19.78
C GLN A 130 -3.02 20.45 20.62
N SER A 131 -1.78 19.97 20.58
CA SER A 131 -1.26 19.08 21.61
C SER A 131 -1.28 19.83 22.96
N LYS A 132 -2.27 19.56 23.80
CA LYS A 132 -2.28 19.93 25.21
C LYS A 132 -2.70 18.75 26.06
N ASP A 133 -2.04 18.67 27.21
CA ASP A 133 -2.01 17.57 28.15
C ASP A 133 -3.38 17.00 28.53
N LEU A 134 -3.41 15.66 28.58
CA LEU A 134 -4.55 14.86 29.01
C LEU A 134 -4.82 15.09 30.51
N GLN A 135 -5.96 15.69 30.84
CA GLN A 135 -6.65 15.46 32.10
C GLN A 135 -8.06 14.96 31.79
N ALA A 136 -8.40 13.83 32.42
CA ALA A 136 -9.66 13.14 32.24
C ALA A 136 -10.75 13.80 33.08
N GLU A 137 -11.89 14.09 32.46
CA GLU A 137 -13.16 14.31 33.16
C GLU A 137 -14.22 13.35 32.60
N GLU A 138 -14.93 12.71 33.54
CA GLU A 138 -16.03 11.77 33.31
C GLU A 138 -17.25 12.47 32.71
N SER A 139 -17.84 11.89 31.67
CA SER A 139 -19.15 12.27 31.15
C SER A 139 -20.20 11.21 31.51
N GLN A 140 -21.25 11.62 32.23
CA GLN A 140 -22.50 10.88 32.40
C GLN A 140 -23.35 10.88 31.11
N PRO A 141 -24.25 9.88 30.91
CA PRO A 141 -24.96 9.68 29.65
C PRO A 141 -26.21 10.56 29.58
N ASP A 142 -26.43 11.18 28.42
CA ASP A 142 -27.69 11.86 28.10
C ASP A 142 -28.51 11.02 27.10
N ASP A 143 -29.80 10.96 27.38
CA ASP A 143 -30.79 10.04 26.86
C ASP A 143 -31.58 10.70 25.71
N GLY A 144 -31.98 9.89 24.71
CA GLY A 144 -33.08 10.25 23.81
C GLY A 144 -32.75 10.40 22.32
N GLY A 145 -33.47 9.61 21.50
CA GLY A 145 -33.91 10.05 20.18
C GLY A 145 -33.52 9.21 18.97
N SER A 146 -33.93 7.93 18.93
CA SER A 146 -33.92 7.12 17.70
C SER A 146 -34.96 7.67 16.70
N GLN A 147 -34.50 8.36 15.66
CA GLN A 147 -35.30 8.66 14.47
C GLN A 147 -34.93 7.66 13.36
N ASN A 148 -35.97 6.95 12.94
CA ASN A 148 -35.97 5.86 11.98
C ASN A 148 -35.71 6.40 10.56
N ALA A 149 -34.44 6.57 10.21
CA ALA A 149 -34.03 6.82 8.82
C ALA A 149 -33.98 5.49 8.07
N ALA A 150 -34.71 5.38 6.96
CA ALA A 150 -34.59 4.30 5.99
C ALA A 150 -33.11 4.04 5.65
N PRO A 151 -32.69 2.79 5.33
CA PRO A 151 -31.29 2.46 5.14
C PRO A 151 -30.71 3.30 4.01
N GLN A 152 -29.96 4.34 4.37
CA GLN A 152 -29.09 5.03 3.44
C GLN A 152 -27.87 4.13 3.26
N VAL A 153 -27.58 3.77 2.01
CA VAL A 153 -26.34 3.11 1.64
C VAL A 153 -25.23 4.10 1.98
N VAL A 154 -24.59 3.91 3.13
CA VAL A 154 -23.38 4.63 3.49
C VAL A 154 -22.26 4.03 2.64
N ILE A 155 -21.97 4.67 1.50
CA ILE A 155 -20.72 4.45 0.78
C ILE A 155 -19.64 5.04 1.69
N ALA A 156 -18.91 4.20 2.44
CA ALA A 156 -17.75 4.68 3.19
C ALA A 156 -16.78 5.37 2.22
N ALA A 157 -16.31 6.56 2.60
CA ALA A 157 -15.48 7.43 1.78
C ALA A 157 -14.24 6.69 1.22
N PRO A 158 -14.14 6.51 -0.12
CA PRO A 158 -12.95 5.98 -0.78
C PRO A 158 -11.86 7.06 -1.02
N ASP A 159 -11.95 8.21 -0.35
CA ASP A 159 -11.32 9.46 -0.79
C ASP A 159 -9.78 9.51 -0.64
N ASP A 160 -9.17 8.60 0.13
CA ASP A 160 -7.71 8.58 0.36
C ASP A 160 -6.99 7.44 -0.40
N GLU A 161 -7.71 6.52 -1.04
CA GLU A 161 -7.09 5.40 -1.75
C GLU A 161 -6.77 5.80 -3.21
N PRO A 162 -5.49 5.75 -3.65
CA PRO A 162 -5.14 6.07 -5.03
C PRO A 162 -5.83 5.12 -6.01
N ALA A 163 -6.04 5.57 -7.25
CA ALA A 163 -6.73 4.78 -8.27
C ALA A 163 -6.06 3.42 -8.52
N LEU A 164 -4.74 3.34 -8.41
CA LEU A 164 -3.97 2.10 -8.38
C LEU A 164 -3.42 1.90 -6.97
N SER A 165 -3.78 0.79 -6.32
CA SER A 165 -3.33 0.45 -4.98
C SER A 165 -3.08 -1.05 -4.82
N PRO A 166 -2.38 -1.49 -3.76
CA PRO A 166 -2.16 -2.92 -3.51
C PRO A 166 -3.47 -3.66 -3.21
N GLU A 167 -3.59 -4.90 -3.68
CA GLU A 167 -4.75 -5.78 -3.37
C GLU A 167 -4.36 -6.91 -2.40
N GLU A 168 -3.29 -7.63 -2.72
CA GLU A 168 -2.63 -8.60 -1.84
C GLU A 168 -1.16 -8.15 -1.55
N PRO A 169 -0.47 -8.79 -0.60
CA PRO A 169 0.95 -8.51 -0.35
C PRO A 169 1.82 -8.69 -1.60
N ILE A 170 2.73 -7.74 -1.82
CA ILE A 170 3.77 -7.77 -2.85
C ILE A 170 5.07 -8.15 -2.16
N TYR A 171 5.65 -9.29 -2.52
CA TYR A 171 6.82 -9.83 -1.84
C TYR A 171 7.78 -10.57 -2.76
N PHE A 172 8.99 -10.75 -2.28
CA PHE A 172 9.99 -11.65 -2.83
C PHE A 172 10.64 -12.42 -1.67
N LEU A 173 10.48 -13.74 -1.66
CA LEU A 173 10.91 -14.63 -0.59
C LEU A 173 11.82 -15.71 -1.16
N PHE A 174 12.86 -16.07 -0.43
CA PHE A 174 13.73 -17.21 -0.73
C PHE A 174 13.53 -18.30 0.30
N GLY A 175 13.55 -19.55 -0.13
CA GLY A 175 13.40 -20.68 0.76
C GLY A 175 14.17 -21.90 0.31
N HIS A 176 13.89 -22.98 1.02
CA HIS A 176 14.33 -24.31 0.67
C HIS A 176 13.12 -25.22 0.77
N GLY A 177 12.82 -25.91 -0.33
CA GLY A 177 11.77 -26.92 -0.38
C GLY A 177 12.33 -28.31 -0.49
N ASP A 178 11.62 -29.26 0.09
CA ASP A 178 12.11 -30.62 0.31
C ASP A 178 12.32 -31.41 -1.00
N ASP A 179 11.56 -31.07 -2.05
CA ASP A 179 11.60 -31.76 -3.34
C ASP A 179 12.60 -31.19 -4.35
N HIS A 180 12.90 -29.89 -4.27
CA HIS A 180 13.63 -29.16 -5.33
C HIS A 180 14.82 -28.33 -4.80
N GLY A 181 15.05 -28.35 -3.49
CA GLY A 181 16.14 -27.60 -2.88
C GLY A 181 15.83 -26.12 -2.81
N ALA A 182 16.74 -25.26 -3.26
CA ALA A 182 16.58 -23.80 -3.15
C ALA A 182 15.46 -23.28 -4.06
N ASP A 183 14.52 -22.54 -3.50
CA ASP A 183 13.44 -21.91 -4.26
C ASP A 183 13.28 -20.43 -3.94
N ALA A 184 12.53 -19.73 -4.78
CA ALA A 184 11.99 -18.42 -4.45
C ALA A 184 10.52 -18.34 -4.80
N ARG A 185 9.77 -17.57 -4.01
CA ARG A 185 8.38 -17.24 -4.27
C ARG A 185 8.22 -15.74 -4.28
N PHE A 186 7.60 -15.21 -5.32
CA PHE A 186 7.30 -13.78 -5.39
C PHE A 186 5.88 -13.54 -5.88
N GLN A 187 5.34 -12.41 -5.45
CA GLN A 187 3.98 -12.01 -5.77
C GLN A 187 3.92 -10.53 -6.12
N ILE A 188 3.17 -10.21 -7.17
CA ILE A 188 2.80 -8.85 -7.55
C ILE A 188 1.28 -8.79 -7.52
N SER A 189 0.72 -7.80 -6.84
CA SER A 189 -0.73 -7.68 -6.70
C SER A 189 -1.17 -6.23 -6.61
N PHE A 190 -2.15 -5.87 -7.43
CA PHE A 190 -2.74 -4.54 -7.43
C PHE A 190 -4.23 -4.61 -7.73
N LYS A 191 -4.94 -3.55 -7.34
CA LYS A 191 -6.27 -3.24 -7.79
C LYS A 191 -6.31 -1.84 -8.38
N TYR A 192 -7.20 -1.69 -9.36
CA TYR A 192 -7.46 -0.45 -10.07
C TYR A 192 -8.93 -0.07 -9.93
N ARG A 193 -9.19 1.16 -9.51
CA ARG A 193 -10.53 1.75 -9.42
C ARG A 193 -10.74 2.68 -10.62
N PRO A 194 -11.49 2.24 -11.65
CA PRO A 194 -11.66 3.01 -12.89
C PRO A 194 -12.52 4.27 -12.73
N PHE A 195 -13.39 4.32 -11.72
CA PHE A 195 -14.32 5.43 -11.52
C PHE A 195 -14.05 6.15 -10.20
N GLU A 196 -13.61 7.40 -10.29
CA GLU A 196 -13.44 8.27 -9.13
C GLU A 196 -14.82 8.63 -8.54
N PRO A 197 -15.08 8.45 -7.23
CA PRO A 197 -16.31 8.78 -6.54
C PRO A 197 -16.77 10.23 -6.75
N LYS A 198 -15.82 11.16 -6.90
CA LYS A 198 -16.12 12.59 -7.14
C LYS A 198 -16.17 12.96 -8.63
N GLY A 199 -15.85 12.01 -9.52
CA GLY A 199 -15.83 12.23 -10.96
C GLY A 199 -17.23 12.32 -11.57
N SER A 200 -17.34 12.94 -12.76
CA SER A 200 -18.63 13.15 -13.43
C SER A 200 -19.43 11.87 -13.65
N ILE A 201 -18.77 10.74 -13.96
CA ILE A 201 -19.44 9.45 -14.16
C ILE A 201 -20.06 8.93 -12.85
N ALA A 202 -19.35 9.05 -11.72
CA ALA A 202 -19.85 8.61 -10.43
C ALA A 202 -21.00 9.50 -9.91
N GLN A 203 -21.09 10.76 -10.33
CA GLN A 203 -22.25 11.61 -10.01
C GLN A 203 -23.54 11.13 -10.67
N TYR A 204 -23.46 10.63 -11.91
CA TYR A 204 -24.61 10.04 -12.62
C TYR A 204 -24.89 8.60 -12.22
N ALA A 205 -23.84 7.81 -11.93
CA ALA A 205 -23.93 6.41 -11.55
C ALA A 205 -23.03 6.10 -10.33
N PRO A 206 -23.47 6.47 -9.11
CA PRO A 206 -22.65 6.35 -7.89
C PRO A 206 -22.22 4.92 -7.56
N PHE A 207 -22.97 3.91 -8.02
CA PHE A 207 -22.58 2.52 -7.81
C PHE A 207 -21.26 2.19 -8.52
N LEU A 208 -20.93 2.81 -9.65
CA LEU A 208 -19.72 2.49 -10.41
C LEU A 208 -18.42 2.79 -9.65
N SER A 209 -18.42 3.71 -8.68
CA SER A 209 -17.23 4.07 -7.90
C SER A 209 -16.73 2.95 -6.97
N ASN A 210 -17.54 1.91 -6.80
CA ASN A 210 -17.25 0.74 -5.97
C ASN A 210 -16.77 -0.46 -6.78
N LEU A 211 -16.62 -0.31 -8.10
CA LEU A 211 -16.08 -1.34 -8.99
C LEU A 211 -14.55 -1.26 -9.01
N TYR A 212 -13.91 -2.43 -8.93
CA TYR A 212 -12.47 -2.57 -8.97
C TYR A 212 -12.09 -3.68 -9.96
N PHE A 213 -11.00 -3.45 -10.67
CA PHE A 213 -10.25 -4.49 -11.36
C PHE A 213 -9.10 -4.93 -10.44
N SER A 214 -8.83 -6.22 -10.31
CA SER A 214 -7.66 -6.74 -9.61
C SER A 214 -6.79 -7.57 -10.54
N TYR A 215 -5.51 -7.61 -10.22
CA TYR A 215 -4.56 -8.52 -10.81
C TYR A 215 -3.59 -8.97 -9.74
N THR A 216 -3.52 -10.28 -9.51
CA THR A 216 -2.46 -10.89 -8.71
C THR A 216 -1.70 -11.90 -9.56
N GLN A 217 -0.38 -11.86 -9.52
CA GLN A 217 0.50 -12.86 -10.12
C GLN A 217 1.39 -13.44 -9.04
N THR A 218 1.40 -14.77 -8.91
CA THR A 218 2.26 -15.49 -7.96
C THR A 218 3.15 -16.45 -8.72
N THR A 219 4.46 -16.38 -8.50
CA THR A 219 5.44 -17.25 -9.18
C THR A 219 6.22 -18.05 -8.15
N LEU A 220 6.36 -19.35 -8.40
CA LEU A 220 7.31 -20.22 -7.72
C LEU A 220 8.48 -20.49 -8.67
N TRP A 221 9.68 -20.13 -8.23
CA TRP A 221 10.92 -20.24 -8.97
C TRP A 221 11.78 -21.34 -8.37
N ASP A 222 12.05 -22.38 -9.14
CA ASP A 222 13.01 -23.42 -8.79
C ASP A 222 14.42 -22.91 -9.11
N ILE A 223 15.07 -22.29 -8.13
CA ILE A 223 16.41 -21.72 -8.30
C ILE A 223 17.47 -22.83 -8.28
N GLY A 224 17.24 -23.89 -7.51
CA GLY A 224 18.13 -25.04 -7.37
C GLY A 224 18.11 -25.99 -8.57
N GLY A 225 17.05 -25.96 -9.39
CA GLY A 225 16.89 -26.78 -10.58
C GLY A 225 17.88 -26.45 -11.71
N ASP A 226 18.01 -27.38 -12.66
CA ASP A 226 18.87 -27.21 -13.83
C ASP A 226 18.40 -26.03 -14.69
N SER A 227 19.28 -25.07 -14.94
CA SER A 227 18.99 -23.77 -15.56
C SER A 227 18.01 -22.87 -14.78
N SER A 228 17.74 -23.18 -13.52
CA SER A 228 16.89 -22.41 -12.60
C SER A 228 15.53 -21.98 -13.21
N PRO A 229 14.65 -22.92 -13.60
CA PRO A 229 13.41 -22.59 -14.30
C PRO A 229 12.32 -22.08 -13.35
N PHE A 230 11.39 -21.27 -13.86
CA PHE A 230 10.13 -21.04 -13.15
C PHE A 230 9.34 -22.35 -13.10
N ARG A 231 8.95 -22.78 -11.89
CA ARG A 231 8.21 -24.01 -11.66
C ARG A 231 6.74 -23.84 -12.04
N ASP A 232 6.15 -22.74 -11.58
CA ASP A 232 4.78 -22.37 -11.92
C ASP A 232 4.57 -20.86 -11.76
N THR A 233 3.70 -20.29 -12.57
CA THR A 233 3.25 -18.90 -12.45
C THR A 233 1.75 -18.86 -12.56
N SER A 234 1.06 -18.41 -11.52
CA SER A 234 -0.39 -18.25 -11.51
C SER A 234 -0.76 -16.79 -11.77
N TYR A 235 -1.61 -16.56 -12.76
CA TYR A 235 -2.18 -15.27 -13.17
C TYR A 235 -3.63 -15.18 -12.71
N ARG A 236 -3.95 -14.21 -11.84
CA ARG A 236 -5.27 -14.03 -11.22
C ARG A 236 -5.87 -12.64 -11.49
N PRO A 237 -6.37 -12.36 -12.70
CA PRO A 237 -7.19 -11.17 -12.94
C PRO A 237 -8.59 -11.34 -12.34
N GLY A 238 -9.17 -10.25 -11.86
CA GLY A 238 -10.51 -10.25 -11.29
C GLY A 238 -11.23 -8.92 -11.44
N ILE A 239 -12.54 -8.96 -11.27
CA ILE A 239 -13.40 -7.80 -11.16
C ILE A 239 -14.26 -7.98 -9.93
N PHE A 240 -14.32 -6.98 -9.07
CA PHE A 240 -15.13 -7.03 -7.87
C PHE A 240 -15.78 -5.71 -7.54
N TYR A 241 -16.88 -5.80 -6.81
CA TYR A 241 -17.61 -4.68 -6.25
C TYR A 241 -17.41 -4.67 -4.74
N ARG A 242 -17.05 -3.52 -4.16
CA ARG A 242 -16.75 -3.36 -2.73
C ARG A 242 -17.62 -2.28 -2.11
N TRP A 243 -18.22 -2.57 -0.95
CA TRP A 243 -19.00 -1.59 -0.20
C TRP A 243 -18.83 -1.77 1.30
N ALA A 244 -19.10 -0.72 2.06
CA ALA A 244 -19.11 -0.78 3.51
C ALA A 244 -20.37 -1.50 4.00
N GLY A 245 -20.22 -2.32 5.02
CA GLY A 245 -21.33 -2.88 5.77
C GLY A 245 -21.86 -1.89 6.81
N ALA A 246 -22.80 -2.37 7.63
CA ALA A 246 -23.45 -1.53 8.63
C ALA A 246 -22.62 -1.32 9.91
N SER A 247 -21.49 -2.04 10.08
CA SER A 247 -20.61 -2.01 11.27
C SER A 247 -21.38 -2.00 12.60
N ARG A 248 -22.43 -2.83 12.70
CA ARG A 248 -23.32 -2.94 13.87
C ARG A 248 -23.45 -4.40 14.28
N GLY A 249 -23.13 -4.70 15.54
CA GLY A 249 -23.25 -6.03 16.12
C GLY A 249 -22.35 -7.06 15.41
N VAL A 250 -22.95 -8.12 14.87
CA VAL A 250 -22.24 -9.22 14.20
C VAL A 250 -22.10 -9.05 12.68
N LEU A 251 -22.56 -7.93 12.12
CA LEU A 251 -22.51 -7.68 10.68
C LEU A 251 -21.09 -7.33 10.22
N PRO A 252 -20.68 -7.72 8.99
CA PRO A 252 -19.39 -7.34 8.44
C PRO A 252 -19.22 -5.82 8.30
N ASP A 253 -17.98 -5.36 8.42
CA ASP A 253 -17.56 -3.97 8.18
C ASP A 253 -17.40 -3.67 6.70
N VAL A 254 -16.95 -4.67 5.92
CA VAL A 254 -16.77 -4.55 4.48
C VAL A 254 -17.34 -5.78 3.79
N TRP A 255 -17.95 -5.55 2.64
CA TRP A 255 -18.35 -6.60 1.72
C TRP A 255 -17.61 -6.46 0.39
N ARG A 256 -17.23 -7.60 -0.18
CA ARG A 256 -16.80 -7.71 -1.57
C ARG A 256 -17.57 -8.83 -2.26
N ILE A 257 -17.94 -8.62 -3.51
CA ILE A 257 -18.45 -9.67 -4.40
C ILE A 257 -17.72 -9.54 -5.73
N GLY A 258 -17.30 -10.64 -6.33
CA GLY A 258 -16.52 -10.56 -7.55
C GLY A 258 -16.44 -11.86 -8.32
N VAL A 259 -15.84 -11.75 -9.50
CA VAL A 259 -15.43 -12.87 -10.33
C VAL A 259 -13.91 -12.81 -10.51
N GLU A 260 -13.27 -13.97 -10.53
CA GLU A 260 -11.83 -14.09 -10.63
C GLU A 260 -11.51 -15.28 -11.55
N HIS A 261 -10.61 -15.04 -12.49
CA HIS A 261 -10.00 -16.09 -13.28
C HIS A 261 -8.64 -16.40 -12.67
N GLU A 262 -8.25 -17.67 -12.61
CA GLU A 262 -6.90 -18.09 -12.25
C GLU A 262 -6.41 -19.11 -13.28
N SER A 263 -5.26 -18.86 -13.89
CA SER A 263 -4.59 -19.83 -14.77
C SER A 263 -3.09 -19.79 -14.64
N ASN A 264 -2.42 -20.88 -15.02
CA ASN A 264 -0.96 -20.93 -15.00
C ASN A 264 -0.28 -20.52 -16.32
N GLY A 265 -1.08 -20.18 -17.34
CA GLY A 265 -0.58 -19.80 -18.67
C GLY A 265 0.14 -20.91 -19.44
N GLN A 266 0.07 -22.16 -18.97
CA GLN A 266 0.69 -23.31 -19.63
C GLN A 266 -0.27 -23.97 -20.62
N GLY A 267 0.26 -24.75 -21.57
CA GLY A 267 -0.52 -25.50 -22.55
C GLY A 267 -0.47 -27.02 -22.32
N GLY A 268 -1.35 -27.76 -22.98
CA GLY A 268 -1.34 -29.22 -22.96
C GLY A 268 -1.64 -29.80 -21.58
N VAL A 269 -0.89 -30.84 -21.19
CA VAL A 269 -1.13 -31.60 -19.95
C VAL A 269 -0.83 -30.83 -18.67
N ASP A 270 -0.02 -29.77 -18.77
CA ASP A 270 0.35 -28.91 -17.66
C ASP A 270 -0.56 -27.68 -17.53
N SER A 271 -1.49 -27.48 -18.48
CA SER A 271 -2.49 -26.42 -18.42
C SER A 271 -3.37 -26.59 -17.18
N ARG A 272 -3.50 -25.51 -16.40
CA ARG A 272 -4.43 -25.44 -15.28
C ARG A 272 -5.16 -24.11 -15.31
N SER A 273 -6.46 -24.17 -15.06
CA SER A 273 -7.32 -22.99 -15.09
C SER A 273 -8.58 -23.20 -14.25
N LEU A 274 -9.12 -22.09 -13.75
CA LEU A 274 -10.41 -22.04 -13.09
C LEU A 274 -10.98 -20.63 -13.17
N ASN A 275 -12.31 -20.56 -13.07
CA ASN A 275 -13.04 -19.32 -12.87
C ASN A 275 -13.92 -19.45 -11.63
N ILE A 276 -13.91 -18.44 -10.77
CA ILE A 276 -14.75 -18.41 -9.57
C ILE A 276 -15.64 -17.16 -9.54
N ALA A 277 -16.81 -17.32 -8.93
CA ALA A 277 -17.59 -16.21 -8.38
C ALA A 277 -17.51 -16.30 -6.86
N TYR A 278 -17.31 -15.17 -6.19
CA TYR A 278 -17.07 -15.14 -4.75
C TYR A 278 -17.78 -14.00 -4.03
N VAL A 279 -18.03 -14.21 -2.74
CA VAL A 279 -18.38 -13.19 -1.76
C VAL A 279 -17.35 -13.23 -0.63
N ARG A 280 -16.94 -12.05 -0.15
CA ARG A 280 -15.93 -11.90 0.89
C ARG A 280 -16.37 -10.81 1.88
N PRO A 281 -17.10 -11.17 2.95
CA PRO A 281 -17.27 -10.29 4.09
C PRO A 281 -15.93 -10.09 4.82
N SER A 282 -15.79 -8.97 5.52
CA SER A 282 -14.64 -8.67 6.40
C SER A 282 -15.14 -8.06 7.69
N TRP A 283 -14.62 -8.54 8.82
CA TRP A 283 -14.82 -7.96 10.14
C TRP A 283 -13.49 -7.44 10.65
N ASP A 284 -13.46 -6.20 11.10
CA ASP A 284 -12.29 -5.51 11.64
C ASP A 284 -12.52 -5.22 13.13
N ILE A 285 -11.84 -5.97 13.99
CA ILE A 285 -11.96 -5.87 15.43
C ILE A 285 -10.73 -5.15 15.97
N ASP A 286 -10.94 -3.92 16.42
CA ASP A 286 -9.91 -3.14 17.11
C ASP A 286 -9.70 -3.67 18.53
N LEU A 287 -8.43 -3.89 18.88
CA LEU A 287 -7.96 -4.44 20.14
C LEU A 287 -7.05 -3.44 20.85
N ALA A 288 -6.79 -3.69 22.13
CA ALA A 288 -5.87 -2.86 22.91
C ALA A 288 -4.47 -2.76 22.27
N ASN A 289 -3.76 -1.66 22.56
CA ASN A 289 -2.41 -1.37 22.07
C ASN A 289 -2.30 -1.23 20.54
N GLY A 290 -3.35 -0.74 19.89
CA GLY A 290 -3.37 -0.46 18.44
C GLY A 290 -3.37 -1.71 17.56
N LYS A 291 -3.65 -2.88 18.14
CA LYS A 291 -3.75 -4.13 17.40
C LYS A 291 -5.11 -4.22 16.73
N ARG A 292 -5.17 -4.82 15.54
CA ARG A 292 -6.41 -5.14 14.83
C ARG A 292 -6.44 -6.61 14.48
N LEU A 293 -7.60 -7.22 14.63
CA LEU A 293 -7.92 -8.55 14.12
C LEU A 293 -8.90 -8.40 12.96
N THR A 294 -8.49 -8.75 11.76
CA THR A 294 -9.34 -8.81 10.57
C THR A 294 -9.66 -10.25 10.24
N PHE A 295 -10.93 -10.60 10.18
CA PHE A 295 -11.40 -11.90 9.71
C PHE A 295 -12.14 -11.71 8.40
N SER A 296 -11.73 -12.40 7.33
CA SER A 296 -12.28 -12.16 6.00
C SER A 296 -12.36 -13.42 5.13
N PRO A 297 -13.33 -14.32 5.39
CA PRO A 297 -13.50 -15.53 4.60
C PRO A 297 -13.93 -15.17 3.16
N LYS A 298 -13.22 -15.70 2.16
CA LYS A 298 -13.63 -15.64 0.76
C LYS A 298 -14.38 -16.93 0.44
N ILE A 299 -15.69 -16.83 0.26
CA ILE A 299 -16.59 -17.95 -0.05
C ILE A 299 -16.87 -17.91 -1.54
N TYR A 300 -16.69 -19.02 -2.23
CA TYR A 300 -16.75 -19.04 -3.69
C TYR A 300 -17.37 -20.30 -4.26
N THR A 301 -17.84 -20.18 -5.50
CA THR A 301 -18.23 -21.29 -6.36
C THR A 301 -17.37 -21.28 -7.62
N TYR A 302 -17.16 -22.45 -8.21
CA TYR A 302 -16.43 -22.61 -9.46
C TYR A 302 -17.42 -22.46 -10.61
N LEU A 303 -17.19 -21.44 -11.45
CA LEU A 303 -17.90 -21.25 -12.71
C LEU A 303 -17.33 -22.15 -13.81
N ASP A 304 -16.02 -22.42 -13.73
CA ASP A 304 -15.29 -23.27 -14.64
C ASP A 304 -14.04 -23.84 -13.93
N LYS A 305 -13.68 -25.08 -14.26
CA LYS A 305 -12.56 -25.83 -13.68
C LYS A 305 -12.17 -27.04 -14.53
N ASP A 306 -12.43 -26.99 -15.84
CA ASP A 306 -12.35 -28.16 -16.72
C ASP A 306 -10.93 -28.76 -16.81
N GLU A 307 -9.88 -27.93 -16.72
CA GLU A 307 -8.49 -28.40 -16.70
C GLU A 307 -8.08 -29.12 -15.41
N ASN A 308 -8.85 -28.93 -14.33
CA ASN A 308 -8.60 -29.52 -13.02
C ASN A 308 -9.94 -29.83 -12.33
N PRO A 309 -10.69 -30.83 -12.83
CA PRO A 309 -12.07 -31.08 -12.40
C PRO A 309 -12.20 -31.46 -10.92
N ASP A 310 -11.13 -31.99 -10.32
CA ASP A 310 -11.08 -32.47 -8.95
C ASP A 310 -10.46 -31.44 -7.97
N ILE A 311 -10.17 -30.21 -8.41
CA ILE A 311 -9.58 -29.15 -7.58
C ILE A 311 -10.34 -28.87 -6.28
N THR A 312 -11.67 -29.10 -6.28
CA THR A 312 -12.53 -28.94 -5.11
C THR A 312 -12.17 -29.91 -3.98
N HIS A 313 -11.60 -31.07 -4.30
CA HIS A 313 -11.11 -32.02 -3.30
C HIS A 313 -10.02 -31.42 -2.42
N TYR A 314 -9.24 -30.47 -2.97
CA TYR A 314 -8.05 -29.88 -2.37
C TYR A 314 -8.31 -28.47 -1.83
N ARG A 315 -8.88 -27.57 -2.64
CA ARG A 315 -9.11 -26.17 -2.26
C ARG A 315 -10.44 -25.93 -1.54
N GLY A 316 -11.44 -26.78 -1.76
CA GLY A 316 -12.77 -26.58 -1.21
C GLY A 316 -13.47 -25.36 -1.80
N TYR A 317 -14.29 -24.68 -1.00
CA TYR A 317 -15.16 -23.57 -1.41
C TYR A 317 -15.00 -22.31 -0.55
N VAL A 318 -14.08 -22.33 0.42
CA VAL A 318 -13.84 -21.22 1.35
C VAL A 318 -12.35 -21.08 1.62
N ASP A 319 -11.84 -19.88 1.40
CA ASP A 319 -10.54 -19.46 1.88
C ASP A 319 -10.75 -18.70 3.19
N TRP A 320 -10.37 -19.32 4.31
CA TRP A 320 -10.42 -18.68 5.62
C TRP A 320 -9.20 -17.80 5.78
N GLN A 321 -9.41 -16.49 5.85
CA GLN A 321 -8.33 -15.52 5.98
C GLN A 321 -8.43 -14.76 7.30
N LEU A 322 -7.31 -14.68 8.00
CA LEU A 322 -7.17 -13.97 9.26
C LEU A 322 -5.95 -13.07 9.20
N ARG A 323 -6.07 -11.83 9.66
CA ARG A 323 -4.93 -10.91 9.80
C ARG A 323 -4.94 -10.34 11.21
N TYR A 324 -3.81 -10.35 11.89
CA TYR A 324 -3.69 -9.92 13.27
C TYR A 324 -2.36 -9.23 13.52
N GLY A 325 -2.42 -8.01 14.04
CA GLY A 325 -1.20 -7.29 14.40
C GLY A 325 -1.38 -5.78 14.39
N ARG A 326 -0.28 -5.06 14.18
CA ARG A 326 -0.23 -3.60 14.09
C ARG A 326 0.33 -3.15 12.75
N GLU A 327 -0.27 -2.12 12.17
CA GLU A 327 0.19 -1.52 10.91
C GLU A 327 1.59 -0.88 11.00
N ASP A 328 2.07 -0.56 12.20
CA ASP A 328 3.41 -0.04 12.47
C ASP A 328 4.33 -1.06 13.16
N GLY A 329 3.90 -2.33 13.26
CA GLY A 329 4.63 -3.36 13.99
C GLY A 329 4.51 -4.74 13.36
N LEU A 330 4.55 -5.77 14.22
CA LEU A 330 4.38 -7.16 13.79
C LEU A 330 2.97 -7.37 13.24
N MET A 331 2.87 -8.02 12.07
CA MET A 331 1.63 -8.42 11.44
C MET A 331 1.69 -9.92 11.09
N LEU A 332 0.63 -10.65 11.44
CA LEU A 332 0.42 -12.04 11.08
C LEU A 332 -0.74 -12.12 10.09
N THR A 333 -0.56 -12.87 9.00
CA THR A 333 -1.63 -13.16 8.03
C THR A 333 -1.70 -14.67 7.84
N GLY A 334 -2.86 -15.26 8.10
CA GLY A 334 -3.13 -16.68 7.96
C GLY A 334 -4.13 -16.95 6.84
N LEU A 335 -3.87 -17.99 6.06
CA LEU A 335 -4.79 -18.58 5.10
C LEU A 335 -4.97 -20.05 5.42
N TYR A 336 -6.23 -20.50 5.48
CA TYR A 336 -6.58 -21.91 5.60
C TYR A 336 -7.62 -22.31 4.56
N ARG A 337 -7.42 -23.45 3.93
CA ARG A 337 -8.37 -24.08 3.00
C ARG A 337 -8.65 -25.50 3.43
N GLN A 338 -9.92 -25.90 3.33
CA GLN A 338 -10.36 -27.27 3.59
C GLN A 338 -11.07 -27.81 2.36
N GLY A 339 -10.44 -28.78 1.72
CA GLY A 339 -10.94 -29.48 0.55
C GLY A 339 -12.05 -30.48 0.88
N THR A 340 -12.90 -30.78 -0.11
CA THR A 340 -14.09 -31.63 0.08
C THR A 340 -13.78 -33.09 0.38
N ARG A 341 -12.52 -33.52 0.18
CA ARG A 341 -12.06 -34.88 0.50
C ARG A 341 -11.13 -34.94 1.71
N GLY A 342 -11.06 -33.87 2.50
CA GLY A 342 -10.25 -33.84 3.72
C GLY A 342 -8.84 -33.28 3.53
N TYR A 343 -8.38 -33.05 2.29
CA TYR A 343 -7.12 -32.35 2.03
C TYR A 343 -7.19 -30.91 2.53
N ALA A 344 -6.07 -30.39 3.05
CA ALA A 344 -6.01 -29.06 3.64
C ALA A 344 -4.78 -28.29 3.18
N THR A 345 -4.87 -26.97 3.30
CA THR A 345 -3.78 -26.03 3.04
C THR A 345 -3.71 -25.06 4.20
N GLY A 346 -2.50 -24.81 4.72
CA GLY A 346 -2.22 -23.76 5.68
C GLY A 346 -1.06 -22.88 5.19
N GLN A 347 -1.25 -21.56 5.28
CA GLN A 347 -0.19 -20.59 5.07
C GLN A 347 -0.20 -19.57 6.21
N LEU A 348 0.97 -19.25 6.75
CA LEU A 348 1.18 -18.21 7.74
C LEU A 348 2.29 -17.27 7.27
N ASP A 349 1.94 -16.01 7.08
CA ASP A 349 2.85 -14.94 6.77
C ASP A 349 3.07 -14.07 8.01
N ILE A 350 4.33 -13.76 8.31
CA ILE A 350 4.76 -12.91 9.41
C ILE A 350 5.56 -11.77 8.81
N SER A 351 5.12 -10.53 9.04
CA SER A 351 5.83 -9.35 8.55
C SER A 351 6.12 -8.33 9.64
N TYR A 352 7.27 -7.66 9.52
CA TYR A 352 7.70 -6.61 10.45
C TYR A 352 8.36 -5.45 9.68
N PRO A 353 7.99 -4.19 9.95
CA PRO A 353 8.54 -3.04 9.24
C PRO A 353 10.04 -2.92 9.49
N LEU A 354 10.81 -2.83 8.41
CA LEU A 354 12.22 -2.49 8.50
C LEU A 354 12.32 -0.98 8.73
N SER A 355 12.97 -0.57 9.81
CA SER A 355 13.11 0.84 10.18
C SER A 355 13.77 1.66 9.07
N ASP A 356 13.44 2.96 8.99
CA ASP A 356 14.03 3.95 8.06
C ASP A 356 15.57 4.01 8.09
N ARG A 357 16.21 3.45 9.13
CA ARG A 357 17.68 3.40 9.29
C ARG A 357 18.37 2.38 8.38
N ILE A 358 17.68 1.34 7.92
CA ILE A 358 18.29 0.27 7.08
C ILE A 358 17.99 0.51 5.60
N LEU A 359 16.78 0.97 5.28
CA LEU A 359 16.34 1.27 3.93
C LEU A 359 15.67 2.65 3.97
N SER A 360 16.33 3.68 3.46
CA SER A 360 15.84 5.07 3.47
C SER A 360 14.64 5.33 2.52
N ARG A 361 13.90 4.27 2.14
CA ARG A 361 12.64 4.34 1.40
C ARG A 361 11.52 3.74 2.27
N THR A 362 10.45 4.51 2.39
CA THR A 362 9.21 4.14 3.07
C THR A 362 8.67 2.80 2.57
N GLY A 363 8.44 1.85 3.49
CA GLY A 363 7.50 0.74 3.25
C GLY A 363 8.08 -0.65 2.90
N THR A 364 9.30 -0.99 3.34
CA THR A 364 9.77 -2.39 3.24
C THR A 364 9.57 -3.15 4.55
N PHE A 365 9.11 -4.39 4.46
CA PHE A 365 8.91 -5.27 5.60
C PHE A 365 9.80 -6.51 5.46
N ALA A 366 10.41 -6.97 6.55
CA ALA A 366 10.91 -8.34 6.62
C ALA A 366 9.70 -9.27 6.62
N HIS A 367 9.75 -10.34 5.83
CA HIS A 367 8.62 -11.23 5.61
C HIS A 367 9.07 -12.69 5.70
N LEU A 368 8.52 -13.44 6.65
CA LEU A 368 8.64 -14.89 6.78
C LEU A 368 7.31 -15.53 6.36
N GLN A 369 7.35 -16.53 5.48
CA GLN A 369 6.20 -17.32 5.06
C GLN A 369 6.42 -18.79 5.43
N LEU A 370 5.42 -19.38 6.04
CA LEU A 370 5.32 -20.81 6.32
C LEU A 370 4.15 -21.36 5.53
N PHE A 371 4.37 -22.39 4.72
CA PHE A 371 3.33 -23.04 3.92
C PHE A 371 3.35 -24.55 4.17
N SER A 372 2.19 -25.19 4.28
CA SER A 372 2.09 -26.65 4.35
C SER A 372 0.76 -27.15 3.79
N GLY A 373 0.78 -28.31 3.16
CA GLY A 373 -0.38 -28.98 2.59
C GLY A 373 -0.47 -28.83 1.06
N TYR A 374 -1.69 -28.89 0.55
CA TYR A 374 -1.97 -28.96 -0.89
C TYR A 374 -2.10 -27.56 -1.51
N GLY A 375 -2.05 -27.43 -2.84
CA GLY A 375 -2.46 -26.18 -3.48
C GLY A 375 -1.46 -25.02 -3.43
N GLU A 376 -0.17 -25.28 -3.22
CA GLU A 376 0.87 -24.23 -3.19
C GLU A 376 0.96 -23.43 -4.49
N THR A 377 0.86 -24.16 -5.60
CA THR A 377 0.81 -23.68 -6.97
C THR A 377 -0.43 -24.26 -7.65
N LEU A 378 -0.79 -23.70 -8.81
CA LEU A 378 -1.91 -24.23 -9.55
C LEU A 378 -1.51 -25.50 -10.31
N LEU A 379 -0.28 -25.58 -10.81
CA LEU A 379 0.26 -26.78 -11.46
C LEU A 379 0.21 -28.02 -10.55
N ASP A 380 0.67 -27.87 -9.31
CA ASP A 380 0.79 -28.94 -8.32
C ASP A 380 -0.34 -28.89 -7.27
N TYR A 381 -1.55 -28.45 -7.66
CA TYR A 381 -2.66 -28.26 -6.71
C TYR A 381 -3.04 -29.52 -5.92
N ASN A 382 -2.78 -30.69 -6.51
CA ASN A 382 -3.11 -32.01 -5.99
C ASN A 382 -1.92 -32.73 -5.32
N LYS A 383 -0.80 -32.04 -5.13
CA LYS A 383 0.37 -32.58 -4.40
C LYS A 383 0.41 -32.03 -2.99
N ASP A 384 0.69 -32.92 -2.05
CA ASP A 384 0.98 -32.56 -0.68
C ASP A 384 2.39 -31.98 -0.60
N ARG A 385 2.57 -30.97 0.26
CA ARG A 385 3.87 -30.36 0.53
C ARG A 385 4.08 -30.33 2.03
N ASP A 386 5.24 -30.83 2.44
CA ASP A 386 5.76 -30.63 3.79
C ASP A 386 5.93 -29.13 4.07
N THR A 387 6.30 -28.78 5.30
CA THR A 387 6.38 -27.37 5.71
C THR A 387 7.50 -26.63 4.97
N GLN A 388 7.10 -25.76 4.04
CA GLN A 388 7.99 -24.88 3.30
C GLN A 388 8.21 -23.59 4.11
N ILE A 389 9.47 -23.17 4.24
CA ILE A 389 9.85 -21.96 4.97
C ILE A 389 10.56 -21.01 4.01
N ARG A 390 10.02 -19.80 3.86
CA ARG A 390 10.60 -18.77 2.99
C ARG A 390 10.77 -17.45 3.72
N LEU A 391 11.90 -16.80 3.54
CA LEU A 391 12.23 -15.51 4.14
C LEU A 391 12.63 -14.52 3.04
N GLY A 392 12.18 -13.28 3.18
CA GLY A 392 12.60 -12.21 2.30
C GLY A 392 11.97 -10.89 2.70
N ILE A 393 11.56 -10.14 1.69
CA ILE A 393 11.01 -8.79 1.87
C ILE A 393 9.64 -8.67 1.23
N SER A 394 8.80 -7.81 1.81
CA SER A 394 7.59 -7.32 1.17
C SER A 394 7.57 -5.80 1.07
N ILE A 395 6.84 -5.31 0.09
CA ILE A 395 6.60 -3.88 -0.16
C ILE A 395 5.22 -3.49 0.37
N THR A 396 4.31 -4.46 0.44
CA THR A 396 2.93 -4.30 0.95
C THR A 396 2.57 -5.54 1.78
N ARG A 397 1.58 -5.44 2.67
CA ARG A 397 1.23 -6.50 3.65
C ARG A 397 -0.21 -6.48 4.12
#